data_AF-A0A519YEF6-F1
#
_entry.id   AF-A0A519YEF6-F1
#
_cell.length_a   1.000
_cell.length_b   1.000
_cell.length_c   1.000
_cell.angle_alpha   90.00
_cell.angle_beta   90.00
_cell.angle_gamma   90.00
#
_symmetry.space_group_name_H-M   'P 1'
#
loop_
_entity.id
_entity.type
_entity.pdbx_description
1 polymer ?
#
loop_
_entity_poly.entity_id
_entity_poly.type
_entity_poly.pdbx_seq_one_letter_code
_entity_poly.pdbx_strand_id
1 'polypeptide(L)'
;KRFVSVERVVETEELVKTVPLQNLILNRMMVDGVVEAPNGAHFTLAGDSYGRDEKFQRHYAESAKTPETWQQFVDTYLSGSEDDYQAAVKTFAEEQA
;
A
#
# COMPACT_ATOMS: atom_id res chain seq x y z
N LYS A 1 -15.87 7.24 -12.83
CA LYS A 1 -14.80 7.75 -11.96
C LYS A 1 -13.87 6.58 -11.65
N ARG A 2 -12.61 6.65 -12.06
CA ARG A 2 -11.60 5.59 -11.99
C ARG A 2 -10.32 6.20 -11.43
N PHE A 3 -9.88 5.66 -10.31
CA PHE A 3 -8.71 6.14 -9.59
C PHE A 3 -7.68 5.02 -9.53
N VAL A 4 -6.42 5.37 -9.72
CA VAL A 4 -5.30 4.45 -9.60
C VAL A 4 -4.26 5.07 -8.67
N SER A 5 -3.91 4.35 -7.61
CA SER A 5 -2.73 4.65 -6.82
C SER A 5 -1.50 4.01 -7.46
N VAL A 6 -0.36 4.68 -7.37
CA VAL A 6 0.93 4.21 -7.87
C VAL A 6 2.00 4.45 -6.82
N GLU A 7 3.03 3.61 -6.80
CA GLU A 7 4.18 3.78 -5.92
C GLU A 7 4.95 5.07 -6.17
N ARG A 8 5.03 5.48 -7.45
CA ARG A 8 5.69 6.71 -7.87
C ARG A 8 5.01 7.28 -9.10
N VAL A 9 4.73 8.58 -9.10
CA VAL A 9 4.32 9.32 -10.29
C VAL A 9 5.57 9.80 -11.00
N VAL A 10 5.66 9.51 -12.30
CA VAL A 10 6.79 9.89 -13.14
C VAL A 10 6.30 10.54 -14.43
N GLU A 11 7.19 11.25 -15.11
CA GLU A 11 6.91 11.79 -16.44
C GLU A 11 6.66 10.66 -17.45
N THR A 12 5.87 10.96 -18.48
CA THR A 12 5.48 9.94 -19.48
C THR A 12 6.69 9.30 -20.16
N GLU A 13 7.72 10.09 -20.44
CA GLU A 13 8.96 9.61 -21.09
C GLU A 13 9.74 8.63 -20.20
N GLU A 14 9.71 8.82 -18.88
CA GLU A 14 10.31 7.87 -17.93
C GLU A 14 9.48 6.59 -17.91
N LEU A 15 8.16 6.70 -17.72
CA LEU A 15 7.25 5.56 -17.64
C LEU A 15 7.42 4.59 -18.82
N VAL A 16 7.42 5.11 -20.05
CA VAL A 16 7.52 4.27 -21.26
C VAL A 16 8.91 3.68 -21.50
N LYS A 17 9.94 4.22 -20.86
CA LYS A 17 11.32 3.69 -20.92
C LYS A 17 11.64 2.69 -19.81
N THR A 18 10.93 2.75 -18.69
CA THR A 18 11.16 1.87 -17.53
C THR A 18 10.59 0.46 -17.75
N VAL A 19 9.51 0.31 -18.53
CA VAL A 19 8.83 -0.98 -18.70
C VAL A 19 8.61 -1.35 -20.18
N PRO A 20 8.48 -2.65 -20.52
CA PRO A 20 8.05 -3.07 -21.85
C PRO A 20 6.65 -2.53 -22.19
N LEU A 21 6.38 -2.34 -23.49
CA LEU A 21 5.09 -1.80 -23.97
C LEU A 21 3.87 -2.57 -23.45
N GLN A 22 3.99 -3.88 -23.31
CA GLN A 22 2.91 -4.76 -22.86
C GLN A 22 2.52 -4.54 -21.39
N ASN A 23 3.40 -3.93 -20.59
CA ASN A 23 3.14 -3.61 -19.19
C ASN A 23 2.38 -2.28 -19.02
N LEU A 24 2.23 -1.48 -20.09
CA LEU A 24 1.44 -0.25 -20.09
C LEU A 24 -0.06 -0.57 -20.26
N ILE A 25 -0.64 -1.16 -19.22
CA ILE A 25 -2.00 -1.72 -19.25
C ILE A 25 -3.13 -0.69 -19.12
N LEU A 26 -2.83 0.53 -18.66
CA LEU A 26 -3.79 1.63 -18.54
C LEU A 26 -3.36 2.81 -19.42
N ASN A 27 -4.29 3.35 -20.21
CA ASN A 27 -4.10 4.60 -20.95
C ASN A 27 -4.95 5.75 -20.37
N ARG A 28 -4.75 6.97 -20.87
CA ARG A 28 -5.46 8.18 -20.37
C ARG A 28 -6.98 8.08 -20.48
N MET A 29 -7.52 7.33 -21.43
CA MET A 29 -8.96 7.12 -21.55
C MET A 29 -9.49 6.15 -20.50
N MET A 30 -8.63 5.49 -19.70
CA MET A 30 -8.94 4.49 -18.67
C MET A 30 -8.82 5.03 -17.22
N VAL A 31 -8.33 6.25 -17.02
CA VAL A 31 -8.08 6.83 -15.69
C VAL A 31 -8.71 8.22 -15.58
N ASP A 32 -9.31 8.53 -14.42
CA ASP A 32 -9.88 9.85 -14.11
C ASP A 32 -9.08 10.60 -13.04
N GLY A 33 -8.27 9.90 -12.23
CA GLY A 33 -7.35 10.49 -11.25
C GLY A 33 -6.22 9.53 -10.86
N VAL A 34 -5.06 10.09 -10.54
CA VAL A 34 -3.85 9.36 -10.13
C VAL A 34 -3.44 9.84 -8.74
N VAL A 35 -3.06 8.91 -7.88
CA VAL A 35 -2.56 9.18 -6.52
C VAL A 35 -1.17 8.57 -6.39
N GLU A 36 -0.19 9.34 -5.96
CA GLU A 36 1.09 8.79 -5.51
C GLU A 36 0.92 8.30 -4.07
N ALA A 37 1.07 7.00 -3.84
CA ALA A 37 0.93 6.36 -2.54
C ALA A 37 2.00 5.27 -2.39
N PRO A 38 3.24 5.65 -2.02
CA PRO A 38 4.32 4.69 -1.78
C PRO A 38 3.92 3.69 -0.70
N ASN A 39 4.20 2.40 -0.92
CA ASN A 39 3.77 1.29 -0.07
C ASN A 39 2.24 1.19 0.08
N GLY A 40 1.46 1.75 -0.85
CA GLY A 40 0.00 1.86 -0.76
C GLY A 40 -0.77 0.56 -1.00
N ALA A 41 -0.10 -0.52 -1.43
CA ALA A 41 -0.69 -1.86 -1.46
C ALA A 41 -0.38 -2.67 -0.19
N HIS A 42 0.42 -2.14 0.74
CA HIS A 42 0.67 -2.79 2.03
C HIS A 42 -0.66 -3.12 2.74
N PHE A 43 -0.80 -4.26 3.40
CA PHE A 43 0.19 -5.32 3.67
C PHE A 43 0.31 -6.40 2.59
N THR A 44 -0.34 -6.21 1.45
CA THR A 44 -0.28 -7.16 0.32
C THR A 44 1.04 -7.03 -0.46
N LEU A 45 1.24 -7.90 -1.47
CA LEU A 45 2.41 -7.82 -2.35
C LEU A 45 2.16 -6.83 -3.50
N ALA A 46 3.22 -6.20 -4.01
CA ALA A 46 3.16 -5.23 -5.11
C ALA A 46 4.15 -5.56 -6.23
N GLY A 47 4.11 -6.79 -6.73
CA GLY A 47 4.97 -7.26 -7.81
C GLY A 47 6.45 -7.11 -7.45
N ASP A 48 7.22 -6.44 -8.31
CA ASP A 48 8.66 -6.23 -8.13
C ASP A 48 9.00 -5.16 -7.07
N SER A 49 8.02 -4.40 -6.58
CA SER A 49 8.26 -3.31 -5.62
C SER A 49 8.53 -3.85 -4.20
N TYR A 50 7.67 -4.75 -3.74
CA TYR A 50 7.79 -5.40 -2.43
C TYR A 50 6.96 -6.68 -2.35
N GLY A 51 7.43 -7.60 -1.50
CA GLY A 51 6.69 -8.80 -1.12
C GLY A 51 5.60 -8.49 -0.10
N ARG A 52 4.80 -9.51 0.24
CA ARG A 52 3.77 -9.40 1.27
C ARG A 52 4.40 -9.23 2.65
N ASP A 53 3.82 -8.36 3.47
CA ASP A 53 4.13 -8.33 4.90
C ASP A 53 3.36 -9.43 5.64
N GLU A 54 3.94 -10.63 5.64
CA GLU A 54 3.31 -11.80 6.26
C GLU A 54 3.16 -11.67 7.78
N LYS A 55 4.04 -10.91 8.44
CA LYS A 55 3.96 -10.69 9.90
C LYS A 55 2.78 -9.76 10.20
N PHE A 56 2.69 -8.64 9.50
CA PHE A 56 1.59 -7.70 9.69
C PHE A 56 0.23 -8.28 9.26
N GLN A 57 0.19 -9.07 8.18
CA GLN A 57 -1.05 -9.75 7.78
C GLN A 57 -1.56 -10.72 8.86
N ARG A 58 -0.65 -11.47 9.52
CA ARG A 58 -1.02 -12.31 10.66
C ARG A 58 -1.53 -11.48 11.84
N HIS A 59 -0.84 -10.38 12.16
CA HIS A 59 -1.27 -9.47 13.21
C HIS A 59 -2.67 -8.88 12.95
N TYR A 60 -2.95 -8.47 11.71
CA TYR A 60 -4.29 -8.04 11.27
C TYR A 60 -5.34 -9.14 11.51
N ALA A 61 -5.08 -10.36 11.06
CA ALA A 61 -6.02 -11.48 11.20
C ALA A 61 -6.24 -11.88 12.68
N GLU A 62 -5.20 -11.80 13.51
CA GLU A 62 -5.29 -12.07 14.94
C GLU A 62 -6.03 -10.98 15.70
N SER A 63 -5.82 -9.71 15.34
CA SER A 63 -6.49 -8.57 15.96
C SER A 63 -7.99 -8.57 15.74
N ALA A 64 -8.47 -9.19 14.66
CA ALA A 64 -9.90 -9.32 14.37
C ALA A 64 -10.63 -10.38 15.24
N LYS A 65 -9.93 -11.13 16.12
CA LYS A 65 -10.53 -12.22 16.91
C LYS A 65 -11.46 -11.75 18.03
N THR A 66 -11.20 -10.58 18.62
CA THR A 66 -12.09 -10.00 19.64
C THR A 66 -12.34 -8.50 19.39
N PRO A 67 -13.45 -7.94 19.90
CA PRO A 67 -13.70 -6.50 19.79
C PRO A 67 -12.59 -5.65 20.40
N GLU A 68 -12.00 -6.09 21.51
CA GLU A 68 -10.96 -5.35 22.23
C GLU A 68 -9.65 -5.29 21.43
N THR A 69 -9.20 -6.43 20.87
CA THR A 69 -7.99 -6.45 20.05
C THR A 69 -8.19 -5.72 18.73
N TRP A 70 -9.42 -5.73 18.21
CA TRP A 70 -9.74 -4.98 16.99
C TRP A 70 -9.73 -3.47 17.23
N GLN A 71 -10.27 -3.02 18.37
CA GLN A 71 -10.24 -1.61 18.72
C GLN A 71 -8.79 -1.10 18.86
N GLN A 72 -7.91 -1.87 19.48
CA GLN A 72 -6.48 -1.53 19.56
C GLN A 72 -5.84 -1.40 18.17
N PHE A 73 -6.17 -2.29 17.24
CA PHE A 73 -5.69 -2.22 15.86
C PHE A 73 -6.21 -0.97 15.16
N VAL A 74 -7.50 -0.63 15.31
CA VAL A 74 -8.10 0.58 14.74
C VAL A 74 -7.43 1.84 15.29
N ASP A 75 -7.25 1.91 16.61
CA ASP A 75 -6.65 3.07 17.28
C ASP A 75 -5.20 3.29 16.82
N THR A 76 -4.46 2.21 16.59
CA THR A 76 -3.04 2.26 16.22
C THR A 76 -2.82 2.53 14.73
N TYR A 77 -3.59 1.87 13.86
CA TYR A 77 -3.30 1.84 12.41
C TYR A 77 -4.33 2.58 11.55
N LEU A 78 -5.58 2.77 12.01
CA LEU A 78 -6.70 3.20 11.15
C LEU A 78 -7.37 4.52 11.59
N SER A 79 -6.84 5.18 12.63
CA SER A 79 -7.43 6.38 13.22
C SER A 79 -6.68 7.67 12.87
N GLY A 80 -5.74 7.61 11.92
CA GLY A 80 -4.93 8.73 11.45
C GLY A 80 -4.95 8.88 9.93
N SER A 81 -3.90 9.51 9.41
CA SER A 81 -3.59 9.62 7.98
C SER A 81 -2.84 8.38 7.46
N GLU A 82 -2.61 8.31 6.16
CA GLU A 82 -1.76 7.27 5.55
C GLU A 82 -0.32 7.34 6.09
N ASP A 83 0.22 8.54 6.31
CA ASP A 83 1.57 8.69 6.88
C ASP A 83 1.64 8.12 8.31
N ASP A 84 0.58 8.27 9.10
CA ASP A 84 0.48 7.70 10.44
C ASP A 84 0.44 6.16 10.38
N TYR A 85 -0.33 5.60 9.45
CA TYR A 85 -0.36 4.16 9.19
C TYR A 85 1.03 3.62 8.83
N GLN A 86 1.69 4.25 7.85
CA GLN A 86 3.01 3.82 7.37
C GLN A 86 4.08 3.91 8.48
N ALA A 87 4.01 4.95 9.32
CA ALA A 87 4.88 5.08 10.49
C ALA A 87 4.64 3.94 11.51
N ALA A 88 3.38 3.66 11.84
CA ALA A 88 3.03 2.60 12.79
C ALA A 88 3.42 1.20 12.28
N VAL A 89 3.20 0.91 10.99
CA VAL A 89 3.64 -0.32 10.33
C VAL A 89 5.17 -0.50 10.41
N LYS A 90 5.92 0.58 10.18
CA LYS A 90 7.38 0.54 10.29
C LYS A 90 7.82 0.22 11.73
N THR A 91 7.23 0.88 12.72
CA THR A 91 7.49 0.57 14.14
C THR A 91 7.17 -0.88 14.47
N PHE A 92 6.02 -1.41 14.00
CA PHE A 92 5.69 -2.82 14.18
C PHE A 92 6.76 -3.75 13.57
N ALA A 93 7.25 -3.44 12.37
CA ALA A 93 8.28 -4.26 11.73
C ALA A 93 9.60 -4.25 12.51
N GLU A 94 9.97 -3.13 13.13
CA GLU A 94 11.14 -2.97 13.99
C GLU A 94 10.98 -3.74 15.32
N GLU A 95 9.78 -3.74 15.93
CA GLU A 95 9.48 -4.47 17.16
C GLU A 95 9.43 -6.00 16.98
N GLN A 96 9.08 -6.45 15.77
CA GLN A 96 8.99 -7.87 15.41
C GLN A 96 10.28 -8.44 14.79
N ALA A 97 11.34 -7.64 14.70
CA ALA A 97 12.65 -8.04 14.16
C ALA A 97 13.40 -8.96 15.14
#